data_AF-A0A958IQB2-F1
#
_entry.id   AF-A0A958IQB2-F1
#
_cell.length_a   1.000
_cell.length_b   1.000
_cell.length_c   1.000
_cell.angle_alpha   90.00
_cell.angle_beta   90.00
_cell.angle_gamma   90.00
#
_symmetry.space_group_name_H-M   'P 1'
#
loop_
_entity.id
_entity.type
_entity.pdbx_description
1 polymer ?
#
loop_
_entity_poly.entity_id
_entity_poly.type
_entity_poly.pdbx_seq_one_letter_code
_entity_poly.pdbx_strand_id
1 'polypeptide(L)'
;MLLLCLFLLDPAAGFGQEASAAFAELGNPLIQNFSPRDYNFFPQNWAIVQNDRGVLFIGNTLGMLEYDGVRWRQHQQMANTGVYTLTRGRGDTLYAGGRGNMGYFVPDE
;
A
#
# COMPACT_ATOMS: atom_id res chain seq x y z
N MET A 1 -25.75 -5.25 62.01
CA MET A 1 -26.88 -6.13 62.38
C MET A 1 -27.48 -6.65 61.09
N LEU A 2 -27.18 -7.92 60.76
CA LEU A 2 -27.65 -8.77 59.64
C LEU A 2 -27.43 -8.25 58.20
N LEU A 3 -26.74 -9.00 57.32
CA LEU A 3 -27.23 -10.11 56.46
C LEU A 3 -28.36 -9.64 55.51
N LEU A 4 -28.49 -10.02 54.24
CA LEU A 4 -27.86 -10.96 53.30
C LEU A 4 -28.72 -10.81 52.01
N CYS A 5 -28.13 -10.96 50.81
CA CYS A 5 -28.77 -11.51 49.59
C CYS A 5 -27.69 -11.47 48.49
N LEU A 6 -26.68 -12.33 48.59
CA LEU A 6 -26.55 -13.64 47.92
C LEU A 6 -26.51 -13.55 46.39
N PHE A 7 -25.32 -13.86 45.88
CA PHE A 7 -25.01 -14.20 44.49
C PHE A 7 -25.82 -15.41 44.01
N LEU A 8 -26.36 -15.33 42.80
CA LEU A 8 -26.55 -16.47 41.89
C LEU A 8 -26.03 -15.99 40.52
N LEU A 9 -24.78 -16.33 40.18
CA LEU A 9 -24.46 -17.40 39.24
C LEU A 9 -24.95 -17.10 37.82
N ASP A 10 -24.07 -16.52 37.01
CA ASP A 10 -23.85 -17.08 35.68
C ASP A 10 -22.37 -16.95 35.26
N PRO A 11 -21.55 -18.00 35.42
CA PRO A 11 -20.20 -18.05 34.88
C PRO A 11 -20.26 -18.57 33.44
N ALA A 12 -20.91 -17.85 32.51
CA ALA A 12 -20.97 -18.29 31.12
C ALA A 12 -21.25 -17.16 30.12
N ALA A 13 -20.48 -16.08 30.18
CA ALA A 13 -20.23 -15.28 28.98
C ALA A 13 -18.86 -14.62 29.09
N GLY A 14 -17.83 -15.44 29.32
CA GLY A 14 -16.52 -15.08 28.84
C GLY A 14 -16.65 -14.90 27.33
N PHE A 15 -16.68 -13.66 26.86
CA PHE A 15 -16.33 -13.35 25.47
C PHE A 15 -14.84 -13.69 25.32
N GLY A 16 -14.55 -14.99 25.25
CA GLY A 16 -13.30 -15.50 24.76
C GLY A 16 -13.15 -14.98 23.35
N GLN A 17 -12.10 -14.22 23.12
CA GLN A 17 -11.74 -13.69 21.82
C GLN A 17 -11.51 -14.87 20.86
N GLU A 18 -12.51 -15.23 20.05
CA GLU A 18 -12.40 -16.20 18.94
C GLU A 18 -11.56 -15.65 17.76
N ALA A 19 -10.67 -14.69 18.00
CA ALA A 19 -9.93 -14.03 16.93
C ALA A 19 -8.61 -14.72 16.54
N SER A 20 -8.27 -15.89 17.12
CA SER A 20 -6.92 -16.46 16.93
C SER A 20 -6.85 -17.64 15.95
N ALA A 21 -7.92 -18.43 15.77
CA ALA A 21 -7.85 -19.62 14.91
C ALA A 21 -7.99 -19.30 13.41
N ALA A 22 -8.85 -18.34 13.04
CA ALA A 22 -9.14 -18.02 11.63
C ALA A 22 -7.94 -17.39 10.89
N PHE A 23 -7.06 -16.68 11.61
CA PHE A 23 -5.84 -16.09 11.03
C PHE A 23 -4.64 -17.03 11.03
N ALA A 24 -4.65 -18.08 11.88
CA ALA A 24 -3.55 -19.04 11.93
C ALA A 24 -3.46 -19.91 10.66
N GLU A 25 -4.60 -20.21 10.03
CA GLU A 25 -4.69 -21.05 8.82
C GLU A 25 -4.45 -20.27 7.50
N LEU A 26 -4.45 -18.93 7.54
CA LEU A 26 -4.21 -18.08 6.35
C LEU A 26 -2.75 -18.10 5.88
N GLY A 27 -1.83 -18.58 6.71
CA GLY A 27 -0.39 -18.55 6.46
C GLY A 27 0.20 -17.13 6.52
N ASN A 28 1.51 -17.03 6.37
CA ASN A 28 2.18 -15.72 6.25
C ASN A 28 2.12 -15.25 4.79
N PRO A 29 1.81 -13.97 4.52
CA PRO A 29 1.90 -13.45 3.17
C PRO A 29 3.35 -13.58 2.67
N LEU A 30 3.51 -13.87 1.38
CA LEU A 30 4.81 -13.81 0.74
C LEU A 30 5.22 -12.33 0.64
N ILE A 31 6.19 -11.93 1.47
CA ILE A 31 6.71 -10.57 1.48
C ILE A 31 8.04 -10.55 0.72
N GLN A 32 8.09 -9.74 -0.33
CA GLN A 32 9.33 -9.39 -1.02
C GLN A 32 9.67 -7.93 -0.71
N ASN A 33 10.91 -7.70 -0.28
CA ASN A 33 11.40 -6.36 0.03
C ASN A 33 12.31 -5.86 -1.10
N PHE A 34 12.12 -4.61 -1.49
CA PHE A 34 12.99 -3.90 -2.45
C PHE A 34 13.62 -2.70 -1.76
N SER A 35 14.94 -2.71 -1.67
CA SER A 35 15.75 -1.61 -1.19
C SER A 35 15.90 -0.53 -2.27
N PRO A 36 16.31 0.70 -1.90
CA PRO A 36 16.63 1.75 -2.86
C PRO A 36 17.70 1.37 -3.89
N ARG A 37 18.55 0.38 -3.58
CA ARG A 37 19.55 -0.13 -4.51
C ARG A 37 18.93 -0.97 -5.62
N ASP A 38 17.82 -1.64 -5.36
CA ASP A 38 17.16 -2.53 -6.33
C ASP A 38 16.48 -1.75 -7.45
N TYR A 39 15.87 -0.61 -7.11
CA TYR A 39 15.23 0.29 -8.08
C TYR A 39 16.10 1.51 -8.46
N ASN A 40 17.30 1.62 -7.88
CA ASN A 40 18.31 2.65 -8.13
C ASN A 40 17.75 4.09 -8.08
N PHE A 41 16.93 4.40 -7.08
CA PHE A 41 16.24 5.69 -6.96
C PHE A 41 16.15 6.14 -5.50
N PHE A 42 15.46 7.25 -5.23
CA PHE A 42 15.37 7.80 -3.88
C PHE A 42 14.56 6.89 -2.94
N PRO A 43 14.89 6.81 -1.64
CA PRO A 43 14.26 5.86 -0.71
C PRO A 43 12.79 6.14 -0.38
N GLN A 44 12.28 7.33 -0.71
CA GLN A 44 10.98 7.81 -0.29
C GLN A 44 9.93 7.63 -1.39
N ASN A 45 8.98 6.73 -1.12
CA ASN A 45 7.84 6.43 -1.98
C ASN A 45 6.55 6.95 -1.32
N TRP A 46 5.71 7.63 -2.08
CA TRP A 46 4.56 8.40 -1.56
C TRP A 46 3.21 7.87 -2.00
N ALA A 47 3.15 7.37 -3.22
CA ALA A 47 1.92 6.90 -3.85
C ALA A 47 2.19 5.64 -4.65
N ILE A 48 1.17 4.81 -4.80
CA ILE A 48 1.22 3.61 -5.61
C ILE A 48 -0.11 3.42 -6.34
N VAL A 49 -0.05 2.99 -7.59
CA VAL A 49 -1.21 2.60 -8.38
C VAL A 49 -0.84 1.41 -9.27
N GLN A 50 -1.81 0.54 -9.55
CA GLN A 50 -1.65 -0.57 -10.48
C GLN A 50 -2.53 -0.33 -11.71
N ASN A 51 -2.01 -0.60 -12.91
CA ASN A 51 -2.83 -0.61 -14.13
C ASN A 51 -3.49 -1.98 -14.37
N ASP A 52 -4.30 -2.10 -15.42
CA ASP A 52 -5.03 -3.36 -15.71
C ASP A 52 -4.10 -4.50 -16.16
N ARG A 53 -2.87 -4.18 -16.56
CA ARG A 53 -1.83 -5.16 -16.91
C ARG A 53 -1.07 -5.68 -15.69
N GLY A 54 -1.39 -5.19 -14.49
CA GLY A 54 -0.73 -5.57 -13.24
C GLY A 54 0.57 -4.80 -12.95
N VAL A 55 0.96 -3.85 -13.82
CA VAL A 55 2.15 -3.02 -13.64
C VAL A 55 1.92 -2.00 -12.53
N LEU A 56 2.88 -1.88 -11.62
CA LEU A 56 2.86 -0.94 -10.52
C LEU A 56 3.57 0.36 -10.92
N PHE A 57 2.96 1.49 -10.61
CA PHE A 57 3.56 2.82 -10.71
C PHE A 57 3.68 3.41 -9.31
N ILE A 58 4.88 3.89 -8.99
CA ILE A 58 5.22 4.40 -7.66
C ILE A 58 5.63 5.86 -7.79
N GLY A 59 4.92 6.74 -7.08
CA GLY A 59 5.31 8.13 -6.91
C GLY A 59 6.42 8.24 -5.89
N ASN A 60 7.48 8.96 -6.21
CA ASN A 60 8.71 9.03 -5.44
C ASN A 60 9.22 10.48 -5.32
N THR A 61 9.99 10.79 -4.27
CA THR A 61 10.55 12.13 -4.04
C THR A 61 11.31 12.70 -5.25
N LEU A 62 11.96 11.87 -6.06
CA LEU A 62 12.69 12.33 -7.25
C LEU A 62 11.85 12.26 -8.55
N GLY A 63 10.73 11.56 -8.58
CA GLY A 63 9.94 11.36 -9.80
C GLY A 63 9.02 10.16 -9.71
N MET A 64 9.04 9.29 -10.72
CA MET A 64 8.16 8.12 -10.79
C MET A 64 8.91 6.86 -11.21
N LEU A 65 8.53 5.75 -10.59
CA LEU A 65 9.01 4.40 -10.89
C LEU A 65 7.89 3.55 -11.46
N GLU A 66 8.29 2.54 -12.22
CA GLU A 66 7.43 1.49 -12.73
C GLU A 66 8.03 0.12 -12.42
N TYR A 67 7.18 -0.84 -12.07
CA TYR A 67 7.57 -2.21 -11.77
C TYR A 67 6.60 -3.21 -12.43
N ASP A 68 7.15 -4.10 -13.28
CA ASP A 68 6.38 -5.10 -14.05
C ASP A 68 6.29 -6.47 -13.37
N GLY A 69 6.81 -6.61 -12.14
CA GLY A 69 6.94 -7.89 -11.44
C GLY A 69 8.35 -8.51 -11.52
N VAL A 70 9.22 -7.97 -12.37
CA VAL A 70 10.61 -8.45 -12.56
C VAL A 70 11.61 -7.30 -12.58
N ARG A 71 11.29 -6.21 -13.31
CA ARG A 71 12.19 -5.10 -13.60
C ARG A 71 11.61 -3.79 -13.09
N TRP A 72 12.54 -2.92 -12.66
CA TRP A 72 12.26 -1.54 -12.31
C TRP A 72 12.63 -0.62 -13.47
N ARG A 73 11.74 0.32 -13.81
CA ARG A 73 11.96 1.37 -14.82
C ARG A 73 11.78 2.75 -14.18
N GLN A 74 12.69 3.66 -14.51
CA GLN A 74 12.66 5.04 -14.05
C GLN A 74 12.14 5.94 -15.18
N HIS A 75 11.17 6.79 -14.86
CA HIS A 75 10.55 7.69 -15.83
C HIS A 75 11.26 9.04 -15.81
N GLN A 76 12.27 9.20 -16.68
CA GLN A 76 13.13 10.40 -16.74
C GLN A 76 12.35 11.67 -17.06
N GLN A 77 11.28 11.58 -17.86
CA GLN A 77 10.39 12.72 -18.12
C GLN A 77 9.67 13.24 -16.85
N MET A 78 9.62 12.43 -15.79
CA MET A 78 9.06 12.80 -14.49
C MET A 78 10.15 13.18 -13.46
N ALA A 79 11.41 13.28 -13.87
CA ALA A 79 12.51 13.62 -12.97
C ALA A 79 12.33 15.02 -12.34
N ASN A 80 12.73 15.16 -11.07
CA ASN A 80 12.62 16.38 -10.25
C ASN A 80 11.20 16.92 -10.06
N THR A 81 10.16 16.20 -10.47
CA THR A 81 8.77 16.61 -10.24
C THR A 81 8.32 16.30 -8.82
N GLY A 82 8.91 15.28 -8.18
CA GLY A 82 8.50 14.77 -6.88
C GLY A 82 7.04 14.34 -6.88
N VAL A 83 6.76 13.10 -7.28
CA VAL A 83 5.39 12.61 -7.43
C VAL A 83 4.88 12.15 -6.08
N TYR A 84 3.95 12.93 -5.51
CA TYR A 84 3.41 12.70 -4.17
C TYR A 84 2.04 12.03 -4.19
N THR A 85 1.29 12.17 -5.28
CA THR A 85 0.00 11.52 -5.47
C THR A 85 -0.11 10.91 -6.86
N LEU A 86 -0.79 9.77 -6.94
CA LEU A 86 -1.10 9.08 -8.19
C LEU A 86 -2.53 8.57 -8.12
N THR A 87 -3.28 8.70 -9.21
CA THR A 87 -4.58 8.04 -9.37
C THR A 87 -4.82 7.64 -10.82
N ARG A 88 -5.57 6.58 -11.01
CA ARG A 88 -5.86 6.04 -12.33
C ARG A 88 -6.95 6.87 -13.02
N GLY A 89 -6.73 7.20 -14.28
CA GLY A 89 -7.68 7.83 -15.19
C GLY A 89 -8.39 6.81 -16.09
N ARG A 90 -8.84 7.27 -17.27
CA ARG A 90 -9.37 6.39 -18.31
C ARG A 90 -8.22 5.77 -19.12
N GLY A 91 -8.38 4.50 -19.50
CA GLY A 91 -7.33 3.74 -20.18
C GLY A 91 -6.07 3.63 -19.31
N ASP A 92 -4.91 3.84 -19.91
CA ASP A 92 -3.62 3.83 -19.21
C ASP A 92 -3.20 5.20 -18.65
N THR A 93 -4.08 6.19 -18.65
CA THR A 93 -3.76 7.51 -18.10
C THR A 93 -3.61 7.44 -16.58
N LEU A 94 -2.54 8.00 -16.03
CA LEU A 94 -2.33 8.21 -14.61
C LEU A 94 -2.30 9.70 -14.31
N TYR A 95 -3.18 10.19 -13.46
CA TYR A 95 -3.10 11.56 -12.94
C TYR A 95 -2.07 11.61 -11.81
N ALA A 96 -1.23 12.65 -11.82
CA ALA A 96 -0.14 12.81 -10.88
C ALA A 96 -0.15 14.22 -10.27
N GLY A 97 0.06 14.29 -8.96
CA GLY A 97 0.32 15.54 -8.24
C GLY A 97 1.74 15.54 -7.68
N GLY A 98 2.45 16.66 -7.86
CA GLY A 98 3.83 16.79 -7.43
C GLY A 98 4.17 18.16 -6.85
N ARG A 99 5.45 18.51 -6.87
CA ARG A 99 5.96 19.76 -6.28
C ARG A 99 5.46 20.98 -7.05
N GLY A 100 4.40 21.61 -6.53
CA GLY A 100 3.85 22.86 -7.07
C GLY A 100 3.17 22.71 -8.43
N ASN A 101 2.93 21.48 -8.89
CA ASN A 101 2.28 21.19 -10.15
C ASN A 101 1.40 19.93 -10.06
N MET A 102 0.54 19.77 -11.06
CA MET A 102 -0.29 18.59 -11.26
C MET A 102 -0.43 18.35 -12.76
N GLY A 103 -0.63 17.09 -13.15
CA GLY A 103 -0.71 16.70 -14.55
C GLY A 103 -1.12 15.25 -14.72
N TYR A 104 -0.74 14.67 -15.86
CA TYR A 104 -0.98 13.27 -16.16
C TYR A 104 0.24 12.66 -16.84
N PHE A 105 0.32 11.33 -16.74
CA PHE A 105 1.30 10.48 -17.39
C PHE A 105 0.56 9.40 -18.16
N VAL A 106 1.01 9.11 -19.39
CA VAL A 106 0.54 7.97 -20.18
C VAL A 106 1.77 7.09 -20.41
N PRO A 107 1.81 5.87 -19.85
CA PRO A 107 2.89 4.93 -20.10
C PRO A 107 2.94 4.57 -21.59
N ASP A 108 4.15 4.45 -22.13
CA ASP A 108 4.36 3.83 -23.43
C ASP A 108 3.93 2.35 -23.38
N GLU A 109 3.45 1.81 -24.52
CA GLU A 109 2.99 0.42 -24.62
C GLU A 109 4.04 -0.62 -24.20
#